data_AF-A0A9P9DMZ3-F1
#
_entry.id   AF-A0A9P9DMZ3-F1
#
_cell.length_a   1.000
_cell.length_b   1.000
_cell.length_c   1.000
_cell.angle_alpha   90.00
_cell.angle_beta   90.00
_cell.angle_gamma   90.00
#
_symmetry.space_group_name_H-M   'P 1'
#
loop_
_entity.id
_entity.type
_entity.pdbx_description
1 polymer ?
#
loop_
_entity_poly.entity_id
_entity_poly.type
_entity_poly.pdbx_seq_one_letter_code
_entity_poly.pdbx_strand_id
1 'polypeptide(L)'
;MAPTSTMHGAKILCKEENDIRDLMRRFRDHPLFFSAIEDCPQLGTYERFPKARLIISNWIDYNVRQSEANVERLIREVDEGWRGKAADEEAGDIRIEDNFKKSMETLENWLVRQNRAFRGDNRMAHASLPVQLSMDYNRTLLDTRDDNSLAPNGRPSSDYGRQGDPVPSFLAAPFDDDPCLFESLITNHLLNPFNDYILSPITGCVRRVSGRRKDTANPRHQNFVSGRNISLVAKAISYMLGNASLAAAIGTLSSFENSRIRLVALSIFGLVFSLQVMFLGKDAIATYTLTAAYFQAMIIFVGTTGTSQKYF
;
A
#
# COMPACT_ATOMS: atom_id res chain seq x y z
N MET A 1 -32.35 25.63 28.98
CA MET A 1 -32.63 24.19 29.11
C MET A 1 -31.52 23.43 28.44
N ALA A 2 -30.59 22.87 29.22
CA ALA A 2 -29.44 22.11 28.73
C ALA A 2 -29.75 20.61 28.84
N PRO A 3 -29.39 19.77 27.84
CA PRO A 3 -29.59 18.34 27.94
C PRO A 3 -28.50 17.73 28.83
N THR A 4 -28.90 17.25 30.00
CA THR A 4 -28.14 16.34 30.85
C THR A 4 -28.00 15.00 30.15
N SER A 5 -26.86 14.80 29.48
CA SER A 5 -26.41 13.50 29.00
C SER A 5 -25.93 12.67 30.19
N THR A 6 -26.80 11.80 30.69
CA THR A 6 -26.45 10.74 31.64
C THR A 6 -25.56 9.72 30.96
N MET A 7 -24.25 9.84 31.15
CA MET A 7 -23.29 8.75 30.94
C MET A 7 -23.60 7.64 31.94
N HIS A 8 -24.42 6.67 31.53
CA HIS A 8 -24.41 5.35 32.13
C HIS A 8 -23.09 4.68 31.74
N GLY A 9 -22.14 4.73 32.68
CA GLY A 9 -20.87 4.03 32.59
C GLY A 9 -21.10 2.55 32.40
N ALA A 10 -20.88 2.08 31.18
CA ALA A 10 -20.62 0.68 30.88
C ALA A 10 -19.34 0.27 31.61
N LYS A 11 -19.48 -0.18 32.86
CA LYS A 11 -18.51 -1.07 33.51
C LYS A 11 -18.63 -2.43 32.84
N ILE A 12 -18.08 -2.55 31.63
CA ILE A 12 -17.90 -3.83 30.95
C ILE A 12 -16.40 -4.03 30.81
N LEU A 13 -15.87 -4.88 31.70
CA LEU A 13 -14.73 -5.76 31.50
C LEU A 13 -13.38 -5.13 31.11
N CYS A 14 -12.80 -4.30 32.00
CA CYS A 14 -11.33 -4.29 32.13
C CYS A 14 -10.89 -5.48 32.99
N LYS A 15 -11.01 -6.69 32.44
CA LYS A 15 -10.19 -7.83 32.87
C LYS A 15 -9.12 -8.04 31.80
N GLU A 16 -8.39 -6.96 31.50
CA GLU A 16 -7.29 -6.95 30.53
C GLU A 16 -6.01 -7.45 31.20
N GLU A 17 -5.97 -8.75 31.46
CA GLU A 17 -4.74 -9.48 31.18
C GLU A 17 -5.00 -10.18 29.86
N ASN A 18 -4.64 -9.54 28.74
CA ASN A 18 -4.37 -10.29 27.52
C ASN A 18 -3.13 -11.15 27.80
N ASP A 19 -3.35 -12.29 28.46
CA ASP A 19 -2.32 -13.30 28.67
C ASP A 19 -1.71 -13.61 27.29
N ILE A 20 -0.39 -13.63 27.22
CA ILE A 20 0.33 -14.02 26.01
C ILE A 20 -0.16 -15.37 25.49
N ARG A 21 -0.64 -16.25 26.39
CA ARG A 21 -1.30 -17.52 26.04
C ARG A 21 -2.58 -17.33 25.23
N ASP A 22 -3.38 -16.32 25.54
CA ASP A 22 -4.59 -16.01 24.78
C ASP A 22 -4.26 -15.42 23.41
N LEU A 23 -3.22 -14.58 23.31
CA LEU A 23 -2.72 -14.11 22.01
C LEU A 23 -2.21 -15.29 21.15
N MET A 24 -1.39 -16.16 21.74
CA MET A 24 -0.88 -17.35 21.05
C MET A 24 -2.02 -18.30 20.65
N ARG A 25 -3.05 -18.44 21.49
CA ARG A 25 -4.25 -19.23 21.17
C ARG A 25 -4.98 -18.62 19.96
N ARG A 26 -5.18 -17.29 19.93
CA ARG A 26 -5.79 -16.61 18.77
C ARG A 26 -4.98 -16.82 17.49
N PHE A 27 -3.65 -16.73 17.56
CA PHE A 27 -2.82 -17.02 16.38
C PHE A 27 -2.96 -18.47 15.90
N ARG A 28 -3.08 -19.41 16.85
CA ARG A 28 -3.31 -20.82 16.56
C ARG A 28 -4.72 -21.11 16.00
N ASP A 29 -5.72 -20.36 16.43
CA ASP A 29 -7.12 -20.57 16.06
C ASP A 29 -7.45 -19.99 14.67
N HIS A 30 -6.59 -19.12 14.13
CA HIS A 30 -6.75 -18.48 12.82
C HIS A 30 -5.67 -18.88 11.79
N PRO A 31 -5.30 -20.16 11.60
CA PRO A 31 -4.19 -20.53 10.73
C PRO A 31 -4.50 -20.22 9.26
N LEU A 32 -5.77 -20.38 8.85
CA LEU A 32 -6.22 -20.07 7.49
C LEU A 32 -6.12 -18.57 7.17
N PHE A 33 -6.31 -17.71 8.17
CA PHE A 33 -6.16 -16.26 8.00
C PHE A 33 -4.71 -15.92 7.64
N PHE A 34 -3.74 -16.47 8.37
CA PHE A 34 -2.32 -16.23 8.10
C PHE A 34 -1.87 -16.85 6.78
N SER A 35 -2.25 -18.10 6.49
CA SER A 35 -1.94 -18.73 5.20
C SER A 35 -2.53 -17.96 4.02
N ALA A 36 -3.76 -17.45 4.14
CA ALA A 36 -4.37 -16.65 3.09
C ALA A 36 -3.65 -15.30 2.86
N ILE A 37 -3.15 -14.67 3.92
CA ILE A 37 -2.33 -13.45 3.79
C ILE A 37 -0.95 -13.77 3.19
N GLU A 38 -0.36 -14.92 3.53
CA GLU A 38 0.88 -15.40 2.91
C GLU A 38 0.70 -15.60 1.40
N ASP A 39 -0.38 -16.26 0.99
CA ASP A 39 -0.72 -16.50 -0.42
C ASP A 39 -1.12 -15.22 -1.16
N CYS A 40 -1.74 -14.26 -0.46
CA CYS A 40 -2.25 -13.02 -1.02
C CYS A 40 -2.05 -11.86 -0.03
N PRO A 41 -0.85 -11.25 0.01
CA PRO A 41 -0.52 -10.17 0.94
C PRO A 41 -1.46 -8.96 0.88
N GLN A 42 -2.14 -8.74 -0.25
CA GLN A 42 -3.14 -7.69 -0.45
C GLN A 42 -4.38 -7.84 0.45
N LEU A 43 -4.61 -9.02 1.03
CA LEU A 43 -5.70 -9.29 1.98
C LEU A 43 -5.40 -8.80 3.40
N GLY A 44 -4.15 -8.40 3.66
CA GLY A 44 -3.79 -7.80 4.93
C GLY A 44 -4.66 -6.56 5.20
N THR A 45 -4.97 -6.32 6.47
CA THR A 45 -5.74 -5.16 6.91
C THR A 45 -5.08 -4.63 8.16
N TYR A 46 -4.77 -3.34 8.16
CA TYR A 46 -4.05 -2.69 9.25
C TYR A 46 -4.94 -1.61 9.86
N GLU A 47 -4.85 -1.43 11.16
CA GLU A 47 -5.48 -0.28 11.80
C GLU A 47 -4.57 0.94 11.69
N ARG A 48 -5.18 2.11 11.47
CA ARG A 48 -4.46 3.39 11.32
C ARG A 48 -3.93 3.95 12.63
N PHE A 49 -4.52 3.56 13.77
CA PHE A 49 -4.17 4.01 15.12
C PHE A 49 -3.80 5.52 15.26
N PRO A 50 -4.60 6.46 14.72
CA PRO A 50 -4.16 7.87 14.61
C PRO A 50 -3.81 8.50 15.96
N LYS A 51 -4.60 8.19 17.00
CA LYS A 51 -4.36 8.69 18.36
C LYS A 51 -3.08 8.13 18.98
N ALA A 52 -2.88 6.81 18.91
CA ALA A 52 -1.70 6.17 19.51
C ALA A 52 -0.41 6.63 18.81
N ARG A 53 -0.47 6.84 17.50
CA ARG A 53 0.66 7.30 16.69
C ARG A 53 1.03 8.74 17.00
N LEU A 54 0.04 9.61 17.20
CA LEU A 54 0.28 10.98 17.67
C LEU A 54 0.94 11.00 19.06
N ILE A 55 0.50 10.14 19.99
CA ILE A 55 1.12 10.01 21.32
C ILE A 55 2.59 9.58 21.20
N ILE A 56 2.86 8.55 20.39
CA ILE A 56 4.22 8.05 20.15
C ILE A 56 5.10 9.15 19.51
N SER A 57 4.57 9.87 18.52
CA SER A 57 5.29 10.96 17.84
C SER A 57 5.67 12.06 18.82
N ASN A 58 4.72 12.54 19.63
CA ASN A 58 5.00 13.54 20.66
C ASN A 58 6.03 13.08 21.69
N TRP A 59 6.00 11.80 22.09
CA TRP A 59 7.00 11.24 22.99
C TRP A 59 8.39 11.18 22.34
N ILE A 60 8.49 10.82 21.06
CA ILE A 60 9.77 10.84 20.33
C ILE A 60 10.30 12.28 20.23
N ASP A 61 9.46 13.24 19.85
CA ASP A 61 9.84 14.66 19.75
C ASP A 61 10.35 15.21 21.08
N TYR A 62 9.71 14.85 22.19
CA TYR A 62 10.18 15.20 23.53
C TYR A 62 11.60 14.67 23.78
N ASN A 63 11.89 13.41 23.44
CA ASN A 63 13.21 12.82 23.65
C ASN A 63 14.28 13.38 22.70
N VAL A 64 13.90 13.76 21.48
CA VAL A 64 14.80 14.50 20.56
C VAL A 64 15.22 15.81 21.21
N ARG A 65 14.25 16.63 21.67
CA ARG A 65 14.55 17.92 22.32
C ARG A 65 15.39 17.78 23.59
N GLN A 66 15.11 16.77 24.41
CA GLN A 66 15.93 16.48 25.60
C GLN A 66 17.36 16.11 25.23
N SER A 67 17.55 15.30 24.19
CA SER A 67 18.88 14.87 23.73
C SER A 67 19.65 16.03 23.10
N GLU A 68 18.97 16.86 22.31
CA GLU A 68 19.50 18.10 21.74
C GLU A 68 19.96 19.08 22.84
N ALA A 69 19.11 19.34 23.84
CA ALA A 69 19.46 20.18 24.97
C ALA A 69 20.67 19.67 25.78
N ASN A 70 20.84 18.34 25.88
CA ASN A 70 22.02 17.74 26.51
C ASN A 70 23.29 17.98 25.71
N VAL A 71 23.22 17.84 24.37
CA VAL A 71 24.34 18.14 23.47
C VAL A 71 24.70 19.62 23.54
N GLU A 72 23.71 20.51 23.46
CA GLU A 72 23.93 21.96 23.59
C GLU A 72 24.57 22.32 24.94
N ARG A 73 24.11 21.70 26.03
CA ARG A 73 24.72 21.91 27.35
C ARG A 73 26.20 21.53 27.35
N LEU A 74 26.54 20.37 26.80
CA LEU A 74 27.95 19.93 26.73
C LEU A 74 28.81 20.88 25.88
N ILE A 75 28.28 21.36 24.75
CA ILE A 75 28.96 22.37 23.92
C ILE A 75 29.22 23.64 24.71
N ARG A 76 28.21 24.17 25.42
CA ARG A 76 28.37 25.35 26.28
C ARG A 76 29.37 25.13 27.41
N GLU A 77 29.36 23.96 28.04
CA GLU A 77 30.31 23.64 29.11
C GLU A 77 31.76 23.57 28.60
N VAL A 78 31.98 23.20 27.33
CA VAL A 78 33.29 23.29 26.66
C VAL A 78 33.66 24.74 26.36
N ASP A 79 32.75 25.52 25.78
CA ASP A 79 32.96 26.94 25.43
C ASP A 79 33.25 27.83 26.65
N GLU A 80 32.61 27.54 27.79
CA GLU A 80 32.81 28.25 29.06
C GLU A 80 34.13 27.88 29.77
N GLY A 81 34.95 27.02 29.14
CA GLY A 81 36.20 26.54 29.69
C GLY A 81 35.95 25.50 30.77
N TRP A 82 35.61 24.28 30.33
CA TRP A 82 35.28 23.15 31.18
C TRP A 82 36.21 23.02 32.39
N ARG A 83 35.67 23.31 33.58
CA ARG A 83 36.38 23.16 34.85
C ARG A 83 36.06 21.81 35.46
N GLY A 84 36.44 20.74 34.76
CA GLY A 84 36.31 19.39 35.29
C GLY A 84 36.92 19.33 36.68
N LYS A 85 36.19 18.77 37.66
CA LYS A 85 36.74 18.46 39.00
C LYS A 85 37.80 17.34 38.98
N ALA A 86 38.40 17.08 37.82
CA ALA A 86 39.46 16.11 37.68
C ALA A 86 40.78 16.79 38.07
N ALA A 87 41.58 16.12 38.89
CA ALA A 87 42.92 16.60 39.24
C ALA A 87 43.91 16.51 38.04
N ASP A 88 43.46 15.88 36.95
CA ASP A 88 44.21 15.61 35.73
C ASP A 88 43.39 16.13 34.54
N GLU A 89 43.97 17.07 33.78
CA GLU A 89 43.37 17.77 32.65
C GLU A 89 43.08 16.79 31.49
N GLU A 90 43.98 15.83 31.25
CA GLU A 90 43.85 14.83 30.18
C GLU A 90 42.70 13.85 30.47
N ALA A 91 42.54 13.43 31.72
CA ALA A 91 41.41 12.61 32.15
C ALA A 91 40.06 13.37 32.10
N GLY A 92 40.10 14.70 32.21
CA GLY A 92 38.95 15.58 32.04
C GLY A 92 38.46 15.59 30.59
N ASP A 93 39.37 15.80 29.65
CA ASP A 93 39.09 15.90 28.22
C ASP A 93 38.52 14.60 27.65
N ILE A 94 39.13 13.45 27.97
CA ILE A 94 38.64 12.13 27.53
C ILE A 94 37.20 11.91 28.00
N ARG A 95 36.87 12.34 29.22
CA ARG A 95 35.52 12.17 29.79
C ARG A 95 34.49 13.06 29.12
N ILE A 96 34.85 14.29 28.74
CA ILE A 96 33.96 15.18 27.99
C ILE A 96 33.70 14.60 26.61
N GLU A 97 34.76 14.17 25.91
CA GLU A 97 34.65 13.56 24.59
C GLU A 97 33.71 12.35 24.62
N ASP A 98 33.90 11.45 25.58
CA ASP A 98 33.02 10.29 25.78
C ASP A 98 31.56 10.68 26.05
N ASN A 99 31.33 11.71 26.88
CA ASN A 99 29.98 12.18 27.19
C ASN A 99 29.32 12.84 25.98
N PHE A 100 30.08 13.61 25.21
CA PHE A 100 29.63 14.25 23.98
C PHE A 100 29.26 13.18 22.95
N LYS A 101 30.14 12.21 22.72
CA LYS A 101 29.88 11.08 21.83
C LYS A 101 28.62 10.31 22.21
N LYS A 102 28.46 9.94 23.50
CA LYS A 102 27.24 9.26 23.99
C LYS A 102 25.98 10.10 23.78
N SER A 103 26.06 11.41 23.98
CA SER A 103 24.93 12.31 23.80
C SER A 103 24.55 12.45 22.32
N MET A 104 25.54 12.53 21.44
CA MET A 104 25.35 12.53 19.98
C MET A 104 24.75 11.21 19.47
N GLU A 105 25.27 10.06 19.91
CA GLU A 105 24.71 8.74 19.58
C GLU A 105 23.26 8.61 20.06
N THR A 106 22.96 9.14 21.25
CA THR A 106 21.58 9.15 21.78
C THR A 106 20.67 10.02 20.91
N LEU A 107 21.11 11.22 20.54
CA LEU A 107 20.37 12.12 19.66
C LEU A 107 20.14 11.50 18.28
N GLU A 108 21.18 10.92 17.66
CA GLU A 108 21.09 10.22 16.38
C GLU A 108 20.03 9.11 16.44
N ASN A 109 20.06 8.26 17.48
CA ASN A 109 19.09 7.19 17.67
C ASN A 109 17.64 7.71 17.74
N TRP A 110 17.43 8.84 18.42
CA TRP A 110 16.10 9.47 18.49
C TRP A 110 15.67 10.08 17.15
N LEU A 111 16.57 10.75 16.43
CA LEU A 111 16.29 11.28 15.10
C LEU A 111 15.96 10.16 14.09
N VAL A 112 16.66 9.02 14.15
CA VAL A 112 16.34 7.84 13.35
C VAL A 112 14.95 7.31 13.67
N ARG A 113 14.57 7.24 14.95
CA ARG A 113 13.22 6.84 15.38
C ARG A 113 12.16 7.83 14.91
N GLN A 114 12.42 9.13 15.00
CA GLN A 114 11.53 10.19 14.54
C GLN A 114 11.28 10.08 13.03
N ASN A 115 12.34 9.95 12.23
CA ASN A 115 12.22 9.78 10.77
C ASN A 115 11.45 8.49 10.40
N ARG A 116 11.67 7.38 11.13
CA ARG A 116 10.90 6.15 10.94
C ARG A 116 9.42 6.35 11.28
N ALA A 117 9.11 6.99 12.41
CA ALA A 117 7.75 7.29 12.81
C ALA A 117 7.06 8.20 11.78
N PHE A 118 7.71 9.30 11.38
CA PHE A 118 7.20 10.23 10.38
C PHE A 118 6.93 9.54 9.03
N ARG A 119 7.87 8.74 8.52
CA ARG A 119 7.67 7.98 7.26
C ARG A 119 6.53 6.99 7.37
N GLY A 120 6.42 6.29 8.50
CA GLY A 120 5.29 5.40 8.77
C GLY A 120 3.98 6.17 8.80
N ASP A 121 3.95 7.31 9.49
CA ASP A 121 2.78 8.18 9.65
C ASP A 121 2.29 8.70 8.32
N ASN A 122 3.21 9.22 7.50
CA ASN A 122 2.93 9.66 6.15
C ASN A 122 2.36 8.52 5.28
N ARG A 123 3.00 7.34 5.26
CA ARG A 123 2.51 6.19 4.49
C ARG A 123 1.10 5.79 4.89
N MET A 124 0.83 5.69 6.18
CA MET A 124 -0.48 5.26 6.69
C MET A 124 -1.56 6.35 6.56
N ALA A 125 -1.17 7.63 6.54
CA ALA A 125 -2.09 8.73 6.24
C ALA A 125 -2.54 8.67 4.78
N HIS A 126 -1.63 8.34 3.86
CA HIS A 126 -1.91 8.20 2.43
C HIS A 126 -2.50 6.85 2.03
N ALA A 127 -2.30 5.81 2.84
CA ALA A 127 -2.80 4.48 2.55
C ALA A 127 -4.30 4.51 2.25
N SER A 128 -4.70 3.81 1.19
CA SER A 128 -6.09 3.65 0.79
C SER A 128 -6.86 2.78 1.79
N LEU A 129 -8.19 2.87 1.73
CA LEU A 129 -9.03 1.89 2.41
C LEU A 129 -8.88 0.54 1.70
N PRO A 130 -8.89 -0.59 2.43
CA PRO A 130 -8.95 -1.90 1.79
C PRO A 130 -10.14 -1.99 0.85
N VAL A 131 -9.96 -2.61 -0.32
CA VAL A 131 -11.04 -2.82 -1.29
C VAL A 131 -12.11 -3.71 -0.65
N GLN A 132 -13.39 -3.42 -0.93
CA GLN A 132 -14.55 -4.15 -0.38
C GLN A 132 -14.40 -5.66 -0.51
N LEU A 133 -13.95 -6.13 -1.68
CA LEU A 133 -13.74 -7.56 -1.95
C LEU A 133 -12.73 -8.20 -0.99
N SER A 134 -11.59 -7.54 -0.75
CA SER A 134 -10.58 -8.01 0.20
C SER A 134 -11.11 -7.99 1.63
N MET A 135 -11.90 -6.98 1.99
CA MET A 135 -12.54 -6.90 3.31
C MET A 135 -13.56 -7.99 3.54
N ASP A 136 -14.40 -8.29 2.54
CA ASP A 136 -15.40 -9.35 2.64
C ASP A 136 -14.75 -10.74 2.75
N TYR A 137 -13.60 -10.92 2.11
CA TYR A 137 -12.78 -12.11 2.28
C TYR A 137 -12.16 -12.18 3.69
N ASN A 138 -11.60 -11.07 4.17
CA ASN A 138 -11.05 -10.97 5.51
C ASN A 138 -12.12 -11.25 6.58
N ARG A 139 -13.32 -10.66 6.44
CA ARG A 139 -14.49 -10.96 7.29
C ARG A 139 -14.89 -12.42 7.25
N THR A 140 -14.86 -13.04 6.07
CA THR A 140 -15.14 -14.48 5.93
C THR A 140 -14.11 -15.35 6.65
N LEU A 141 -12.85 -14.93 6.68
CA LEU A 141 -11.79 -15.58 7.44
C LEU A 141 -11.93 -15.40 8.95
N LEU A 142 -12.42 -14.22 9.37
CA LEU A 142 -12.68 -13.88 10.77
C LEU A 142 -14.02 -14.43 11.29
N ASP A 143 -14.93 -14.82 10.39
CA ASP A 143 -16.23 -15.43 10.68
C ASP A 143 -16.05 -16.82 11.28
N THR A 144 -15.70 -16.84 12.56
CA THR A 144 -15.90 -18.00 13.39
C THR A 144 -17.36 -17.95 13.87
N ARG A 145 -18.04 -19.10 13.97
CA ARG A 145 -19.49 -19.24 14.22
C ARG A 145 -20.03 -18.59 15.52
N ASP A 146 -19.20 -17.89 16.26
CA ASP A 146 -19.50 -17.25 17.53
C ASP A 146 -19.49 -15.71 17.37
N ASP A 147 -20.60 -15.07 17.71
CA ASP A 147 -20.77 -13.61 17.68
C ASP A 147 -19.78 -12.89 18.63
N ASN A 148 -19.21 -13.61 19.61
CA ASN A 148 -18.19 -13.09 20.52
C ASN A 148 -16.76 -13.42 20.10
N SER A 149 -16.56 -13.82 18.85
CA SER A 149 -15.24 -14.19 18.38
C SER A 149 -14.30 -13.00 18.30
N LEU A 150 -13.04 -13.26 18.66
CA LEU A 150 -11.98 -12.28 18.58
C LEU A 150 -11.15 -12.55 17.33
N ALA A 151 -10.86 -11.47 16.61
CA ALA A 151 -9.88 -11.44 15.54
C ALA A 151 -8.47 -11.71 16.09
N PRO A 152 -7.48 -12.03 15.22
CA PRO A 152 -6.11 -12.32 15.65
C PRO A 152 -5.45 -11.22 16.50
N ASN A 153 -5.82 -9.95 16.29
CA ASN A 153 -5.34 -8.82 17.09
C ASN A 153 -6.05 -8.66 18.44
N GLY A 154 -7.01 -9.54 18.76
CA GLY A 154 -7.75 -9.52 20.02
C GLY A 154 -8.99 -8.64 20.04
N ARG A 155 -9.33 -7.96 18.94
CA ARG A 155 -10.57 -7.19 18.86
C ARG A 155 -11.75 -8.08 18.52
N PRO A 156 -12.98 -7.70 18.91
CA PRO A 156 -14.18 -8.36 18.43
C PRO A 156 -14.20 -8.40 16.89
N SER A 157 -14.46 -9.56 16.30
CA SER A 157 -14.61 -9.70 14.84
C SER A 157 -15.74 -8.81 14.30
N SER A 158 -16.73 -8.48 15.14
CA SER A 158 -17.79 -7.52 14.84
C SER A 158 -17.29 -6.11 14.51
N ASP A 159 -16.13 -5.69 15.02
CA ASP A 159 -15.55 -4.36 14.74
C ASP A 159 -15.22 -4.21 13.23
N TYR A 160 -15.05 -5.32 12.52
CA TYR A 160 -14.77 -5.35 11.09
C TYR A 160 -16.04 -5.29 10.22
N GLY A 161 -17.22 -5.47 10.82
CA GLY A 161 -18.51 -5.56 10.13
C GLY A 161 -18.79 -6.92 9.49
N ARG A 162 -20.00 -7.10 8.99
CA ARG A 162 -20.45 -8.29 8.24
C ARG A 162 -20.07 -8.16 6.77
N GLN A 163 -20.12 -9.30 6.06
CA GLN A 163 -19.93 -9.30 4.61
C GLN A 163 -20.90 -8.34 3.93
N GLY A 164 -20.39 -7.47 3.06
CA GLY A 164 -21.16 -6.44 2.37
C GLY A 164 -21.32 -5.12 3.14
N ASP A 165 -20.97 -5.08 4.43
CA ASP A 165 -20.98 -3.83 5.19
C ASP A 165 -19.90 -2.88 4.66
N PRO A 166 -20.09 -1.55 4.77
CA PRO A 166 -19.06 -0.58 4.40
C PRO A 166 -17.74 -0.85 5.12
N VAL A 167 -16.62 -0.58 4.45
CA VAL A 167 -15.28 -0.74 5.03
C VAL A 167 -15.07 0.29 6.15
N PRO A 168 -14.72 -0.12 7.38
CA PRO A 168 -14.45 0.82 8.46
C PRO A 168 -13.29 1.78 8.13
N SER A 169 -13.49 3.07 8.39
CA SER A 169 -12.53 4.12 8.04
C SER A 169 -11.22 4.09 8.84
N PHE A 170 -11.20 3.38 9.97
CA PHE A 170 -10.00 3.20 10.79
C PHE A 170 -9.03 2.15 10.24
N LEU A 171 -9.42 1.41 9.19
CA LEU A 171 -8.59 0.43 8.52
C LEU A 171 -7.80 1.05 7.37
N ALA A 172 -6.73 0.36 6.98
CA ALA A 172 -5.83 0.70 5.89
C ALA A 172 -5.36 -0.57 5.19
N ALA A 173 -5.17 -0.47 3.87
CA ALA A 173 -4.55 -1.52 3.09
C ALA A 173 -3.02 -1.57 3.35
N PRO A 174 -2.39 -2.77 3.34
CA PRO A 174 -0.94 -2.95 3.50
C PRO A 174 -0.13 -2.25 2.42
N PHE A 175 -0.68 -2.25 1.22
CA PHE A 175 -0.04 -1.75 0.03
C PHE A 175 -0.76 -0.48 -0.38
N ASP A 176 0.04 0.55 -0.63
CA ASP A 176 -0.36 1.78 -1.30
C ASP A 176 -0.51 1.49 -2.81
N ASP A 177 -1.29 0.46 -3.12
CA ASP A 177 -1.87 0.29 -4.42
C ASP A 177 -3.03 1.29 -4.40
N ASP A 178 -2.79 2.51 -4.86
CA ASP A 178 -3.79 3.12 -5.71
C ASP A 178 -3.80 2.20 -6.92
N PRO A 179 -4.71 1.20 -7.02
CA PRO A 179 -4.78 0.40 -8.22
C PRO A 179 -4.92 1.41 -9.34
N CYS A 180 -4.04 1.33 -10.35
CA CYS A 180 -4.16 2.23 -11.47
C CYS A 180 -5.61 2.20 -11.95
N LEU A 181 -6.16 3.33 -12.40
CA LEU A 181 -7.59 3.49 -12.69
C LEU A 181 -8.13 2.32 -13.55
N PHE A 182 -7.27 1.79 -14.42
CA PHE A 182 -7.49 0.60 -15.23
C PHE A 182 -7.56 -0.73 -14.46
N GLU A 183 -6.66 -0.97 -13.50
CA GLU A 183 -6.71 -2.14 -12.61
C GLU A 183 -7.94 -2.10 -11.71
N SER A 184 -8.31 -0.92 -11.20
CA SER A 184 -9.57 -0.75 -10.47
C SER A 184 -10.77 -1.05 -11.36
N LEU A 185 -10.78 -0.56 -12.59
CA LEU A 185 -11.86 -0.82 -13.55
C LEU A 185 -11.94 -2.29 -13.94
N ILE A 186 -10.81 -2.93 -14.24
CA ILE A 186 -10.77 -4.35 -14.58
C ILE A 186 -11.22 -5.19 -13.38
N THR A 187 -10.72 -4.90 -12.19
CA THR A 187 -11.05 -5.70 -11.00
C THR A 187 -12.51 -5.51 -10.59
N ASN A 188 -12.96 -4.25 -10.48
CA ASN A 188 -14.28 -3.93 -9.92
C ASN A 188 -15.42 -4.01 -10.95
N HIS A 189 -15.19 -3.66 -12.23
CA HIS A 189 -16.24 -3.60 -13.24
C HIS A 189 -16.23 -4.75 -14.26
N LEU A 190 -15.10 -5.46 -14.44
CA LEU A 190 -15.03 -6.58 -15.37
C LEU A 190 -14.93 -7.93 -14.65
N LEU A 191 -13.96 -8.09 -13.74
CA LEU A 191 -13.68 -9.35 -13.08
C LEU A 191 -14.70 -9.71 -12.01
N ASN A 192 -15.16 -8.76 -11.19
CA ASN A 192 -16.20 -9.06 -10.20
C ASN A 192 -17.50 -9.58 -10.86
N PRO A 193 -18.08 -8.89 -11.87
CA PRO A 193 -19.25 -9.43 -12.56
C PRO A 193 -18.95 -10.73 -13.29
N PHE A 194 -17.77 -10.87 -13.91
CA PHE A 194 -17.40 -12.12 -14.58
C PHE A 194 -17.30 -13.29 -13.59
N ASN A 195 -16.70 -13.06 -12.42
CA ASN A 195 -16.61 -14.05 -11.36
C ASN A 195 -18.00 -14.42 -10.82
N ASP A 196 -18.85 -13.44 -10.57
CA ASP A 196 -20.17 -13.65 -9.99
C ASP A 196 -21.15 -14.31 -10.97
N TYR A 197 -21.17 -13.87 -12.23
CA TYR A 197 -22.16 -14.31 -13.22
C TYR A 197 -21.71 -15.47 -14.10
N ILE A 198 -20.41 -15.68 -14.30
CA ILE A 198 -19.88 -16.70 -15.22
C ILE A 198 -19.12 -17.78 -14.45
N LEU A 199 -18.09 -17.40 -13.70
CA LEU A 199 -17.18 -18.36 -13.06
C LEU A 199 -17.83 -19.10 -11.88
N SER A 200 -18.57 -18.40 -11.02
CA SER A 200 -19.29 -18.97 -9.88
C SER A 200 -20.31 -20.06 -10.28
N PRO A 201 -21.21 -19.84 -11.25
CA PRO A 201 -22.13 -20.89 -11.69
C PRO A 201 -21.44 -22.06 -12.38
N ILE A 202 -20.39 -21.80 -13.19
CA ILE A 202 -19.62 -22.87 -13.86
C ILE A 202 -18.90 -23.74 -12.84
N THR A 203 -18.19 -23.14 -11.89
CA THR A 203 -17.50 -23.88 -10.82
C THR A 203 -18.49 -24.65 -9.94
N GLY A 204 -19.65 -24.07 -9.64
CA GLY A 204 -20.75 -24.76 -8.97
C GLY A 204 -21.25 -25.99 -9.74
N CYS A 205 -21.36 -25.90 -11.06
CA CYS A 205 -21.77 -27.00 -11.92
C CYS A 205 -20.70 -28.10 -12.00
N VAL A 206 -19.43 -27.72 -12.23
CA VAL A 206 -18.28 -28.63 -12.25
C VAL A 206 -18.14 -29.37 -10.92
N ARG A 207 -18.33 -28.68 -9.79
CA ARG A 207 -18.25 -29.30 -8.45
C ARG A 207 -19.39 -30.31 -8.21
N ARG A 208 -20.59 -30.05 -8.74
CA ARG A 208 -21.71 -31.01 -8.72
C ARG A 208 -21.44 -32.24 -9.57
N VAL A 209 -20.81 -32.08 -10.74
CA VAL A 209 -20.48 -33.18 -11.66
C VAL A 209 -19.27 -34.00 -11.18
N SER A 210 -18.28 -33.34 -10.59
CA SER A 210 -17.03 -33.98 -10.12
C SER A 210 -17.22 -34.91 -8.92
N GLY A 211 -18.38 -34.91 -8.25
CA GLY A 211 -18.64 -35.78 -7.11
C GLY A 211 -17.70 -35.60 -5.90
N ARG A 212 -16.82 -34.59 -5.90
CA ARG A 212 -15.92 -34.29 -4.79
C ARG A 212 -16.77 -33.91 -3.57
N ARG A 213 -16.88 -34.85 -2.62
CA ARG A 213 -17.39 -34.60 -1.27
C ARG A 213 -16.69 -33.36 -0.71
N LYS A 214 -17.45 -32.56 0.04
CA LYS A 214 -16.96 -31.39 0.78
C LYS A 214 -15.71 -31.77 1.58
N ASP A 215 -14.53 -31.60 0.99
CA ASP A 215 -13.33 -31.42 1.78
C ASP A 215 -13.61 -30.22 2.67
N THR A 216 -13.30 -30.38 3.96
CA THR A 216 -13.53 -29.42 5.04
C THR A 216 -12.78 -28.09 4.85
N ALA A 217 -12.08 -27.90 3.73
CA ALA A 217 -11.62 -26.61 3.27
C ALA A 217 -12.83 -25.75 2.90
N ASN A 218 -13.06 -24.71 3.70
CA ASN A 218 -14.17 -23.78 3.60
C ASN A 218 -14.43 -23.40 2.12
N PRO A 219 -15.59 -23.72 1.53
CA PRO A 219 -15.84 -23.54 0.09
C PRO A 219 -15.71 -22.09 -0.40
N ARG A 220 -15.64 -21.13 0.53
CA ARG A 220 -15.38 -19.70 0.29
C ARG A 220 -13.90 -19.38 -0.03
N HIS A 221 -12.95 -20.27 0.25
CA HIS A 221 -11.51 -20.08 -0.06
C HIS A 221 -11.11 -20.39 -1.51
N GLN A 222 -11.85 -21.25 -2.20
CA GLN A 222 -11.39 -21.80 -3.49
C GLN A 222 -11.75 -20.97 -4.73
N ASN A 223 -12.61 -19.95 -4.60
CA ASN A 223 -13.08 -19.17 -5.75
C ASN A 223 -12.39 -17.82 -5.90
N PHE A 224 -11.34 -17.54 -5.11
CA PHE A 224 -10.69 -16.24 -5.15
C PHE A 224 -9.53 -16.26 -6.14
N VAL A 225 -9.66 -15.50 -7.23
CA VAL A 225 -8.55 -15.23 -8.14
C VAL A 225 -7.59 -14.30 -7.38
N SER A 226 -6.38 -14.80 -7.08
CA SER A 226 -5.35 -14.02 -6.37
C SER A 226 -5.22 -12.62 -6.97
N GLY A 227 -5.21 -11.58 -6.13
CA GLY A 227 -5.04 -10.19 -6.57
C GLY A 227 -3.77 -9.98 -7.39
N ARG A 228 -2.74 -10.81 -7.16
CA ARG A 228 -1.52 -10.86 -7.98
C ARG A 228 -1.81 -11.31 -9.42
N ASN A 229 -2.65 -12.31 -9.62
CA ASN A 229 -3.03 -12.79 -10.95
C ASN A 229 -3.91 -11.75 -11.66
N ILE A 230 -4.82 -11.10 -10.93
CA ILE A 230 -5.64 -10.01 -11.45
C ILE A 230 -4.76 -8.84 -11.89
N SER A 231 -3.81 -8.42 -11.04
CA SER A 231 -2.86 -7.36 -11.34
C SER A 231 -1.99 -7.71 -12.55
N LEU A 232 -1.51 -8.96 -12.65
CA LEU A 232 -0.73 -9.43 -13.80
C LEU A 232 -1.55 -9.41 -15.09
N VAL A 233 -2.81 -9.86 -15.05
CA VAL A 233 -3.71 -9.84 -16.20
C VAL A 233 -4.05 -8.39 -16.60
N ALA A 234 -4.34 -7.53 -15.63
CA ALA A 234 -4.59 -6.11 -15.88
C ALA A 234 -3.37 -5.44 -16.52
N LYS A 235 -2.16 -5.67 -15.97
CA LYS A 235 -0.90 -5.21 -16.55
C LYS A 235 -0.69 -5.74 -17.97
N ALA A 236 -0.95 -7.02 -18.21
CA ALA A 236 -0.83 -7.62 -19.54
C ALA A 236 -1.81 -7.00 -20.55
N ILE A 237 -3.07 -6.76 -20.15
CA ILE A 237 -4.07 -6.09 -20.99
C ILE A 237 -3.64 -4.64 -21.28
N SER A 238 -3.16 -3.91 -20.28
CA SER A 238 -2.65 -2.55 -20.47
C SER A 238 -1.47 -2.52 -21.46
N TYR A 239 -0.54 -3.48 -21.37
CA TYR A 239 0.55 -3.62 -22.35
C TYR A 239 0.05 -3.97 -23.75
N MET A 240 -0.93 -4.88 -23.87
CA MET A 240 -1.55 -5.20 -25.16
C MET A 240 -2.25 -3.99 -25.78
N LEU A 241 -2.94 -3.19 -24.97
CA LEU A 241 -3.63 -1.98 -25.43
C LEU A 241 -2.63 -0.92 -25.92
N GLY A 242 -1.51 -0.76 -25.22
CA GLY A 242 -0.40 0.11 -25.64
C GLY A 242 0.26 -0.35 -26.94
N ASN A 243 0.44 -1.66 -27.12
CA ASN A 243 0.98 -2.22 -28.36
C ASN A 243 -0.01 -2.12 -29.53
N ALA A 244 -1.31 -2.33 -29.27
CA ALA A 244 -2.36 -2.19 -30.27
C ALA A 244 -2.54 -0.74 -30.71
N SER A 245 -2.46 0.22 -29.78
CA SER A 245 -2.51 1.65 -30.10
C SER A 245 -1.30 2.07 -30.96
N LEU A 246 -0.12 1.54 -30.65
CA LEU A 246 1.10 1.74 -31.46
C LEU A 246 0.94 1.16 -32.88
N ALA A 247 0.49 -0.09 -32.99
CA ALA A 247 0.28 -0.75 -34.28
C ALA A 247 -0.77 -0.02 -35.13
N ALA A 248 -1.86 0.43 -34.50
CA ALA A 248 -2.88 1.25 -35.15
C ALA A 248 -2.29 2.57 -35.66
N ALA A 249 -1.49 3.28 -34.85
CA ALA A 249 -0.84 4.51 -35.27
C ALA A 249 0.07 4.29 -36.49
N ILE A 250 0.91 3.25 -36.48
CA ILE A 250 1.78 2.90 -37.62
C ILE A 250 0.95 2.61 -38.87
N GLY A 251 -0.08 1.77 -38.75
CA GLY A 251 -0.96 1.42 -39.86
C GLY A 251 -1.64 2.65 -40.46
N THR A 252 -2.22 3.50 -39.61
CA THR A 252 -2.91 4.74 -40.05
C THR A 252 -1.94 5.70 -40.74
N LEU A 253 -0.72 5.84 -40.22
CA LEU A 253 0.31 6.70 -40.80
C LEU A 253 0.81 6.18 -42.16
N SER A 254 0.84 4.86 -42.35
CA SER A 254 1.24 4.24 -43.63
C SER A 254 0.21 4.45 -44.74
N SER A 255 -1.06 4.66 -44.38
CA SER A 255 -2.14 4.87 -45.35
C SER A 255 -2.25 6.31 -45.87
N PHE A 256 -1.56 7.28 -45.25
CA PHE A 256 -1.61 8.68 -45.70
C PHE A 256 -0.47 9.02 -46.65
N GLU A 257 -0.81 9.27 -47.92
CA GLU A 257 0.15 9.76 -48.93
C GLU A 257 0.53 11.24 -48.69
N ASN A 258 -0.37 12.04 -48.11
CA ASN A 258 -0.15 13.47 -47.89
C ASN A 258 0.65 13.72 -46.61
N SER A 259 1.85 14.30 -46.77
CA SER A 259 2.78 14.57 -45.67
C SER A 259 2.24 15.51 -44.60
N ARG A 260 1.36 16.47 -44.94
CA ARG A 260 0.74 17.37 -43.95
C ARG A 260 -0.25 16.64 -43.05
N ILE A 261 -1.11 15.81 -43.65
CA ILE A 261 -2.10 15.01 -42.91
C ILE A 261 -1.39 14.01 -42.01
N ARG A 262 -0.33 13.37 -42.54
CA ARG A 262 0.52 12.45 -41.77
C ARG A 262 1.10 13.13 -40.53
N LEU A 263 1.61 14.36 -40.65
CA LEU A 263 2.19 15.10 -39.52
C LEU A 263 1.15 15.45 -38.46
N VAL A 264 -0.04 15.91 -38.85
CA VAL A 264 -1.15 16.19 -37.92
C VAL A 264 -1.60 14.92 -37.19
N ALA A 265 -1.79 13.82 -37.91
CA ALA A 265 -2.18 12.54 -37.31
C ALA A 265 -1.13 12.05 -36.30
N LEU A 266 0.15 12.17 -36.66
CA LEU A 266 1.29 11.81 -35.82
C LEU A 266 1.31 12.60 -34.50
N SER A 267 1.02 13.91 -34.55
CA SER A 267 0.88 14.75 -33.35
C SER A 267 -0.30 14.32 -32.47
N ILE A 268 -1.45 14.01 -33.07
CA ILE A 268 -2.63 13.53 -32.33
C ILE A 268 -2.32 12.18 -31.66
N PHE A 269 -1.71 11.23 -32.38
CA PHE A 269 -1.32 9.95 -31.81
C PHE A 269 -0.30 10.10 -30.68
N GLY A 270 0.68 11.00 -30.83
CA GLY A 270 1.65 11.30 -29.76
C GLY A 270 0.98 11.84 -28.49
N LEU A 271 -0.06 12.69 -28.64
CA LEU A 271 -0.85 13.20 -27.51
C LEU A 271 -1.69 12.09 -26.87
N VAL A 272 -2.39 11.28 -27.66
CA VAL A 272 -3.20 10.15 -27.15
C VAL A 272 -2.32 9.13 -26.43
N PHE A 273 -1.15 8.84 -26.98
CA PHE A 273 -0.17 7.95 -26.36
C PHE A 273 0.33 8.51 -25.01
N SER A 274 0.65 9.81 -24.97
CA SER A 274 1.02 10.51 -23.72
C SER A 274 -0.10 10.51 -22.67
N LEU A 275 -1.35 10.56 -23.10
CA LEU A 275 -2.50 10.47 -22.20
C LEU A 275 -2.62 9.08 -21.57
N GLN A 276 -2.23 8.01 -22.28
CA GLN A 276 -2.29 6.63 -21.77
C GLN A 276 -1.39 6.42 -20.53
N VAL A 277 -0.32 7.21 -20.38
CA VAL A 277 0.56 7.20 -19.18
C VAL A 277 -0.20 7.46 -17.91
N MET A 278 -1.15 8.41 -17.96
CA MET A 278 -1.91 8.79 -16.78
C MET A 278 -2.79 7.64 -16.27
N PHE A 279 -3.03 6.62 -17.11
CA PHE A 279 -3.81 5.44 -16.76
C PHE A 279 -2.93 4.22 -16.43
N LEU A 280 -1.62 4.31 -16.65
CA LEU A 280 -0.65 3.24 -16.41
C LEU A 280 -0.04 3.39 -15.00
N GLY A 281 0.00 2.30 -14.23
CA GLY A 281 0.60 2.30 -12.89
C GLY A 281 2.11 2.63 -12.90
N LYS A 282 2.67 2.96 -11.72
CA LYS A 282 4.10 3.35 -11.56
C LYS A 282 5.07 2.35 -12.20
N ASP A 283 4.76 1.06 -12.13
CA ASP A 283 5.59 0.00 -12.73
C ASP A 283 5.64 0.05 -14.26
N ALA A 284 4.58 0.56 -14.90
CA ALA A 284 4.49 0.63 -16.35
C ALA A 284 5.19 1.88 -16.93
N ILE A 285 5.65 2.82 -16.09
CA ILE A 285 6.35 4.04 -16.52
C ILE A 285 7.63 3.69 -17.28
N ALA A 286 8.40 2.69 -16.84
CA ALA A 286 9.65 2.31 -17.50
C ALA A 286 9.39 1.76 -18.92
N THR A 287 8.44 0.84 -19.06
CA THR A 287 8.04 0.27 -20.35
C THR A 287 7.42 1.33 -21.26
N TYR A 288 6.59 2.20 -20.69
CA TYR A 288 6.02 3.33 -21.40
C TYR A 288 7.11 4.27 -21.94
N THR A 289 8.10 4.61 -21.11
CA THR A 289 9.22 5.48 -21.50
C THR A 289 9.99 4.89 -22.68
N LEU A 290 10.21 3.57 -22.68
CA LEU A 290 10.84 2.86 -23.80
C LEU A 290 10.00 2.98 -25.09
N THR A 291 8.68 2.75 -24.99
CA THR A 291 7.77 2.88 -26.15
C THR A 291 7.64 4.32 -26.65
N ALA A 292 7.67 5.31 -25.75
CA ALA A 292 7.67 6.73 -26.11
C ALA A 292 8.96 7.11 -26.84
N ALA A 293 10.12 6.64 -26.37
CA ALA A 293 11.41 6.85 -27.03
C ALA A 293 11.43 6.22 -28.45
N TYR A 294 10.89 5.01 -28.60
CA TYR A 294 10.72 4.39 -29.91
C TYR A 294 9.81 5.22 -30.84
N PHE A 295 8.69 5.73 -30.31
CA PHE A 295 7.78 6.59 -31.07
C PHE A 295 8.49 7.86 -31.54
N GLN A 296 9.23 8.54 -30.66
CA GLN A 296 10.01 9.73 -31.01
C GLN A 296 11.05 9.44 -32.10
N ALA A 297 11.77 8.31 -31.99
CA ALA A 297 12.73 7.89 -33.03
C ALA A 297 12.04 7.65 -34.38
N MET A 298 10.86 7.01 -34.39
CA MET A 298 10.07 6.78 -35.59
C MET A 298 9.58 8.09 -36.21
N ILE A 299 9.10 9.04 -35.40
CA ILE A 299 8.69 10.37 -35.85
C ILE A 299 9.85 11.08 -36.56
N ILE A 300 11.04 11.07 -35.96
CA ILE A 300 12.24 11.68 -36.54
C ILE A 300 12.57 10.99 -37.87
N PHE A 301 12.59 9.66 -37.90
CA PHE A 301 12.90 8.88 -39.11
C PHE A 301 11.89 9.14 -40.25
N VAL A 302 10.59 9.17 -39.98
CA VAL A 302 9.54 9.46 -40.97
C VAL A 302 9.60 10.92 -41.43
N GLY A 303 9.94 11.84 -40.53
CA GLY A 303 10.15 13.25 -40.82
C GLY A 303 11.32 13.49 -41.78
N THR A 304 12.46 12.81 -41.55
CA THR A 304 13.67 12.95 -42.37
C THR A 304 13.59 12.21 -43.71
N THR A 305 12.97 11.04 -43.75
CA THR A 305 12.81 10.27 -45.00
C THR A 305 11.75 10.86 -45.94
N GLY A 306 10.69 11.46 -45.39
CA GLY A 306 9.65 12.13 -46.18
C GLY A 306 10.12 13.37 -46.95
N THR A 307 11.22 14.00 -46.54
CA THR A 307 11.84 15.13 -47.26
C THR A 307 12.73 14.71 -48.43
N SER A 308 13.26 13.49 -48.44
CA SER A 308 14.17 13.02 -49.50
C SER A 308 13.46 12.58 -50.79
N GLN A 309 12.16 12.32 -50.76
CA GLN A 309 11.40 11.83 -51.92
C GLN A 309 10.95 12.91 -52.92
N LYS A 310 11.26 14.20 -52.68
CA LYS A 310 10.90 15.31 -53.58
C LYS A 310 12.01 15.76 -54.54
N TYR A 311 13.15 15.09 -54.56
CA TYR A 311 14.32 15.47 -55.37
C TYR A 311 14.75 14.43 -56.41
N PHE A 312 13.86 13.50 -56.78
CA PHE A 312 13.99 12.64 -57.96
C PHE A 312 12.72 12.69 -58.79
#